data_AF-H6W989-F1
#
_entry.id   AF-H6W989-F1
#
_cell.length_a   1.000
_cell.length_b   1.000
_cell.length_c   1.000
_cell.angle_alpha   90.00
_cell.angle_beta   90.00
_cell.angle_gamma   90.00
#
_symmetry.space_group_name_H-M   'P 1'
#
loop_
_entity.id
_entity.type
_entity.pdbx_description
1 polymer ?
#
loop_
_entity_poly.entity_id
_entity_poly.type
_entity_poly.pdbx_seq_one_letter_code
_entity_poly.pdbx_strand_id
1 'polypeptide(L)'
;SSILIQNLACTGSHGISVGSLGQYVGVTDIVEDIYIYNNTLSNASDAARIKVWAGAVPNKDGSLPYGAGGGGGVVKNVTYDGMTVVSDDYSIELTSCYMQTTANCNAYPTKMVIQDVVFKNFVGVASKKHDPKVGTLV
;
A
#
# COMPACT_ATOMS: atom_id res chain seq x y z
N SER A 1 9.58 13.17 -0.67
CA SER A 1 9.67 13.22 -2.14
C SER A 1 11.04 12.73 -2.60
N SER A 2 11.20 12.37 -3.87
CA SER A 2 12.48 12.09 -4.55
C SER A 2 13.32 11.00 -3.88
N ILE A 3 12.76 9.78 -3.81
CA ILE A 3 13.40 8.63 -3.16
C ILE A 3 13.67 7.52 -4.18
N LEU A 4 14.90 6.99 -4.15
CA LEU A 4 15.32 5.82 -4.90
C LEU A 4 15.52 4.63 -3.95
N ILE A 5 14.85 3.52 -4.22
CA ILE A 5 15.01 2.25 -3.50
C ILE A 5 15.43 1.18 -4.51
N GLN A 6 16.67 0.69 -4.43
CA GLN A 6 17.15 -0.26 -5.42
C GLN A 6 18.14 -1.29 -4.90
N ASN A 7 18.23 -2.42 -5.61
CA ASN A 7 19.19 -3.50 -5.40
C ASN A 7 19.12 -4.11 -3.99
N LEU A 8 17.92 -4.14 -3.39
CA LEU A 8 17.69 -4.78 -2.10
C LEU A 8 17.28 -6.25 -2.27
N ALA A 9 17.68 -7.07 -1.30
CA ALA A 9 17.16 -8.40 -1.07
C ALA A 9 16.46 -8.43 0.29
N CYS A 10 15.13 -8.51 0.31
CA CYS A 10 14.32 -8.46 1.52
C CYS A 10 13.62 -9.79 1.74
N THR A 11 13.94 -10.49 2.84
CA THR A 11 13.35 -11.79 3.17
C THR A 11 12.54 -11.71 4.46
N GLY A 12 11.35 -12.32 4.51
CA GLY A 12 10.52 -12.36 5.73
C GLY A 12 9.91 -11.02 6.15
N SER A 13 9.85 -10.07 5.22
CA SER A 13 9.40 -8.69 5.48
C SER A 13 7.89 -8.51 5.26
N HIS A 14 7.41 -7.27 5.35
CA HIS A 14 6.06 -6.88 4.92
C HIS A 14 6.06 -6.09 3.59
N GLY A 15 7.10 -6.28 2.77
CA GLY A 15 7.23 -5.65 1.45
C GLY A 15 7.76 -4.22 1.45
N ILE A 16 8.13 -3.74 0.26
CA ILE A 16 8.48 -2.34 0.06
C ILE A 16 7.17 -1.54 0.01
N SER A 17 6.83 -0.96 1.16
CA SER A 17 5.54 -0.31 1.39
C SER A 17 5.63 1.21 1.35
N VAL A 18 4.79 1.85 0.53
CA VAL A 18 4.42 3.26 0.68
C VAL A 18 3.25 3.36 1.67
N GLY A 19 3.48 4.02 2.80
CA GLY A 19 2.49 4.26 3.85
C GLY A 19 2.71 3.47 5.15
N SER A 20 1.73 3.42 6.06
CA SER A 20 0.35 3.89 5.86
C SER A 20 0.21 5.41 5.88
N LEU A 21 -0.66 5.95 5.02
CA LEU A 21 -0.94 7.39 4.89
C LEU A 21 -2.43 7.68 5.09
N GLY A 22 -2.78 8.89 5.51
CA GLY A 22 -4.16 9.32 5.75
C GLY A 22 -4.71 8.93 7.12
N GLN A 23 -3.84 8.59 8.07
CA GLN A 23 -4.25 8.01 9.36
C GLN A 23 -5.01 9.01 10.27
N TYR A 24 -4.67 10.30 10.22
CA TYR A 24 -5.15 11.29 11.19
C TYR A 24 -5.92 12.43 10.52
N VAL A 25 -7.11 12.72 11.04
CA VAL A 25 -7.95 13.83 10.57
C VAL A 25 -7.21 15.17 10.71
N GLY A 26 -7.29 15.99 9.67
CA GLY A 26 -6.63 17.30 9.63
C GLY A 26 -5.13 17.23 9.29
N VAL A 27 -4.55 16.03 9.19
CA VAL A 27 -3.18 15.83 8.73
C VAL A 27 -3.18 15.55 7.23
N THR A 28 -2.21 16.15 6.54
CA THR A 28 -1.98 15.95 5.10
C THR A 28 -0.69 15.18 4.89
N ASP A 29 -0.80 14.01 4.26
CA ASP A 29 0.33 13.14 3.94
C ASP A 29 0.66 13.21 2.45
N ILE A 30 1.90 13.55 2.11
CA ILE A 30 2.35 13.69 0.72
C ILE A 30 3.54 12.75 0.48
N VAL A 31 3.36 11.83 -0.46
CA VAL A 31 4.43 10.99 -1.01
C VAL A 31 4.45 11.18 -2.50
N GLU A 32 5.58 11.61 -3.03
CA GLU A 32 5.75 11.81 -4.47
C GLU A 32 7.16 11.47 -4.94
N ASP A 33 7.28 11.15 -6.22
CA ASP A 33 8.54 10.92 -6.93
C ASP A 33 9.38 9.79 -6.30
N ILE A 34 8.80 8.59 -6.27
CA ILE A 34 9.43 7.40 -5.70
C ILE A 34 9.73 6.38 -6.80
N TYR A 35 11.00 5.99 -6.91
CA TYR A 35 11.44 4.96 -7.84
C TYR A 35 11.96 3.75 -7.07
N ILE A 36 11.25 2.63 -7.17
CA ILE A 36 11.60 1.34 -6.57
C ILE A 36 12.05 0.42 -7.69
N TYR A 37 13.35 0.11 -7.75
CA TYR A 37 13.95 -0.55 -8.91
C TYR A 37 14.83 -1.75 -8.56
N ASN A 38 14.67 -2.86 -9.28
CA ASN A 38 15.58 -4.01 -9.20
C ASN A 38 15.72 -4.57 -7.76
N ASN A 39 14.60 -4.92 -7.14
CA ASN A 39 14.59 -5.49 -5.79
C ASN A 39 14.07 -6.93 -5.82
N THR A 40 14.63 -7.78 -4.95
CA THR A 40 14.16 -9.16 -4.75
C THR A 40 13.49 -9.28 -3.39
N LEU A 41 12.24 -9.71 -3.40
CA LEU A 41 11.47 -9.95 -2.19
C LEU A 41 11.14 -11.44 -2.09
N SER A 42 11.23 -11.96 -0.87
CA SER A 42 11.11 -13.38 -0.62
C SER A 42 10.40 -13.67 0.70
N ASN A 43 9.43 -14.59 0.67
CA ASN A 43 8.68 -15.02 1.84
C ASN A 43 8.10 -13.85 2.65
N ALA A 44 7.64 -12.80 1.98
CA ALA A 44 7.03 -11.61 2.58
C ALA A 44 5.50 -11.64 2.46
N SER A 45 4.82 -10.79 3.24
CA SER A 45 3.38 -10.59 3.04
C SER A 45 3.07 -9.97 1.68
N ASP A 46 3.92 -9.04 1.24
CA ASP A 46 3.72 -8.30 0.01
C ASP A 46 5.08 -8.06 -0.65
N ALA A 47 5.13 -8.03 -1.97
CA ALA A 47 6.32 -7.55 -2.67
C ALA A 47 6.29 -6.01 -2.78
N ALA A 48 5.43 -5.50 -3.66
CA ALA A 48 5.18 -4.07 -3.82
C ALA A 48 3.88 -3.68 -3.12
N ARG A 49 3.92 -2.65 -2.27
CA ARG A 49 2.71 -2.23 -1.54
C ARG A 49 2.50 -0.73 -1.44
N ILE A 50 1.27 -0.28 -1.68
CA ILE A 50 0.78 1.05 -1.33
C ILE A 50 -0.43 0.90 -0.42
N LYS A 51 -0.42 1.50 0.76
CA LYS A 51 -1.50 1.40 1.75
C LYS A 51 -1.90 2.76 2.27
N VAL A 52 -3.15 3.14 2.02
CA VAL A 52 -3.74 4.36 2.57
C VAL A 52 -5.00 4.04 3.37
N TRP A 53 -5.22 4.82 4.42
CA TRP A 53 -6.38 4.70 5.28
C TRP A 53 -7.65 5.18 4.54
N ALA A 54 -8.79 4.62 4.94
CA ALA A 54 -10.10 5.11 4.54
C ALA A 54 -10.41 6.48 5.18
N GLY A 55 -11.64 6.97 4.98
CA GLY A 55 -12.19 8.11 5.71
C GLY A 55 -12.27 7.84 7.22
N ALA A 56 -12.51 8.88 8.01
CA ALA A 56 -12.56 8.75 9.46
C ALA A 56 -13.77 7.93 9.90
N VAL A 57 -13.53 6.76 10.50
CA VAL A 57 -14.59 5.88 11.00
C VAL A 57 -14.87 6.20 12.47
N PRO A 58 -16.06 6.69 12.83
CA PRO A 58 -16.39 7.02 14.21
C PRO A 58 -16.76 5.78 15.04
N ASN A 59 -16.57 5.90 16.36
CA ASN A 59 -17.17 5.01 17.35
C ASN A 59 -18.71 5.17 17.37
N LYS A 60 -19.40 4.26 18.07
CA LYS A 60 -20.88 4.30 18.19
C LYS A 60 -21.42 5.58 18.83
N ASP A 61 -20.61 6.25 19.66
CA ASP A 61 -20.95 7.51 20.31
C ASP A 61 -20.58 8.75 19.46
N GLY A 62 -20.07 8.56 18.25
CA GLY A 62 -19.64 9.62 17.35
C GLY A 62 -18.20 10.12 17.59
N SER A 63 -17.52 9.67 18.65
CA SER A 63 -16.13 10.02 18.88
C SER A 63 -15.20 9.36 17.84
N LEU A 64 -14.08 10.00 17.53
CA LEU A 64 -13.08 9.41 16.64
C LEU A 64 -12.03 8.64 17.46
N PRO A 65 -11.80 7.34 17.20
CA PRO A 65 -10.71 6.61 17.82
C PRO A 65 -9.34 7.11 17.33
N TYR A 66 -8.28 6.76 18.06
CA TYR A 66 -6.92 6.98 17.59
C TYR A 66 -6.69 6.19 16.29
N GLY A 67 -6.22 6.87 15.24
CA GLY A 67 -6.06 6.26 13.92
C GLY A 67 -7.39 5.91 13.25
N ALA A 68 -8.42 6.76 13.38
CA ALA A 68 -9.70 6.57 12.70
C ALA A 68 -9.62 6.58 11.16
N GLY A 69 -8.50 7.05 10.59
CA GLY A 69 -8.41 7.44 9.17
C GLY A 69 -8.87 8.88 8.95
N GLY A 70 -9.14 9.22 7.69
CA GLY A 70 -9.68 10.52 7.30
C GLY A 70 -8.70 11.68 7.25
N GLY A 71 -7.39 11.40 7.37
CA GLY A 71 -6.34 12.26 6.84
C GLY A 71 -6.38 12.28 5.32
N GLY A 72 -5.95 13.38 4.72
CA GLY A 72 -5.94 13.57 3.27
C GLY A 72 -4.53 13.68 2.72
N GLY A 73 -4.41 13.89 1.41
CA GLY A 73 -3.13 14.08 0.76
C GLY A 73 -3.00 13.25 -0.51
N VAL A 74 -1.76 12.94 -0.90
CA VAL A 74 -1.49 12.36 -2.21
C VAL A 74 -0.32 11.37 -2.20
N VAL A 75 -0.50 10.28 -2.95
CA VAL A 75 0.57 9.40 -3.46
C VAL A 75 0.66 9.63 -4.96
N LYS A 76 1.78 10.17 -5.44
CA LYS A 76 1.96 10.55 -6.84
C LYS A 76 3.29 10.08 -7.41
N ASN A 77 3.31 9.67 -8.67
CA ASN A 77 4.55 9.33 -9.38
C ASN A 77 5.40 8.29 -8.62
N VAL A 78 4.79 7.13 -8.36
CA VAL A 78 5.44 5.99 -7.71
C VAL A 78 5.57 4.87 -8.71
N THR A 79 6.80 4.42 -8.94
CA THR A 79 7.06 3.31 -9.87
C THR A 79 7.77 2.17 -9.15
N TYR A 80 7.22 0.96 -9.27
CA TYR A 80 7.89 -0.29 -8.97
C TYR A 80 8.30 -0.95 -10.30
N ASP A 81 9.60 -1.11 -10.52
CA ASP A 81 10.18 -1.63 -11.76
C ASP A 81 11.21 -2.74 -11.47
N GLY A 82 11.12 -3.86 -12.17
CA GLY A 82 12.12 -4.93 -12.07
C GLY A 82 12.08 -5.66 -10.73
N MET A 83 10.89 -5.99 -10.25
CA MET A 83 10.70 -6.69 -8.98
C MET A 83 10.79 -8.21 -9.19
N THR A 84 11.64 -8.89 -8.41
CA THR A 84 11.69 -10.36 -8.36
C THR A 84 10.94 -10.85 -7.12
N VAL A 85 9.93 -11.70 -7.32
CA VAL A 85 9.04 -12.21 -6.28
C VAL A 85 9.30 -13.69 -6.02
N VAL A 86 9.57 -14.06 -4.76
CA VAL A 86 9.82 -15.44 -4.36
C VAL A 86 8.94 -15.82 -3.18
N SER A 87 7.77 -16.39 -3.47
CA SER A 87 6.81 -16.87 -2.46
C SER A 87 6.29 -15.76 -1.53
N ASP A 88 6.08 -14.55 -2.05
CA ASP A 88 5.36 -13.49 -1.31
C ASP A 88 3.84 -13.68 -1.44
N ASP A 89 3.06 -13.37 -0.39
CA ASP A 89 1.61 -13.65 -0.40
C ASP A 89 0.86 -12.85 -1.47
N TYR A 90 1.17 -11.55 -1.60
CA TYR A 90 0.82 -10.75 -2.79
C TYR A 90 2.08 -10.19 -3.45
N SER A 91 2.17 -10.32 -4.77
CA SER A 91 3.19 -9.60 -5.55
C SER A 91 2.92 -8.09 -5.54
N ILE A 92 1.64 -7.69 -5.59
CA ILE A 92 1.21 -6.29 -5.60
C ILE A 92 0.01 -6.13 -4.67
N GLU A 93 0.11 -5.22 -3.70
CA GLU A 93 -1.03 -4.73 -2.91
C GLU A 93 -1.14 -3.22 -3.07
N LEU A 94 -2.28 -2.74 -3.57
CA LEU A 94 -2.67 -1.33 -3.49
C LEU A 94 -4.03 -1.27 -2.78
N THR A 95 -4.07 -0.62 -1.62
CA THR A 95 -5.30 -0.52 -0.84
C THR A 95 -5.61 0.91 -0.41
N SER A 96 -6.86 1.31 -0.62
CA SER A 96 -7.50 2.51 -0.08
C SER A 96 -8.27 2.26 1.23
N CYS A 97 -8.23 1.03 1.71
CA CYS A 97 -9.02 0.50 2.82
C CYS A 97 -8.13 -0.11 3.92
N TYR A 98 -6.96 0.48 4.17
CA TYR A 98 -6.03 -0.06 5.15
C TYR A 98 -6.63 -0.07 6.57
N MET A 99 -6.48 -1.19 7.28
CA MET A 99 -6.95 -1.39 8.66
C MET A 99 -8.47 -1.18 8.87
N GLN A 100 -9.27 -1.32 7.81
CA GLN A 100 -10.71 -1.12 7.85
C GLN A 100 -11.47 -2.26 7.16
N THR A 101 -12.78 -2.35 7.43
CA THR A 101 -13.66 -3.30 6.73
C THR A 101 -14.15 -2.68 5.41
N THR A 102 -14.50 -3.51 4.43
CA THR A 102 -15.09 -3.04 3.16
C THR A 102 -16.34 -2.18 3.38
N ALA A 103 -17.19 -2.56 4.36
CA ALA A 103 -18.37 -1.78 4.71
C ALA A 103 -18.01 -0.36 5.19
N ASN A 104 -16.99 -0.25 6.06
CA ASN A 104 -16.50 1.05 6.52
C ASN A 104 -15.89 1.85 5.38
N CYS A 105 -15.10 1.25 4.51
CA CYS A 105 -14.46 1.97 3.40
C CYS A 105 -15.47 2.47 2.37
N ASN A 106 -16.56 1.73 2.14
CA ASN A 106 -17.67 2.19 1.29
C ASN A 106 -18.45 3.36 1.92
N ALA A 107 -18.65 3.33 3.24
CA ALA A 107 -19.36 4.39 3.97
C ALA A 107 -18.48 5.63 4.19
N TYR A 108 -17.18 5.42 4.36
CA TYR A 108 -16.17 6.43 4.66
C TYR A 108 -15.01 6.28 3.66
N PRO A 109 -15.17 6.71 2.40
CA PRO A 109 -14.11 6.59 1.40
C PRO A 109 -12.86 7.38 1.78
N THR A 110 -11.70 6.93 1.30
CA THR A 110 -10.43 7.61 1.55
C THR A 110 -10.44 9.05 1.04
N LYS A 111 -9.70 9.92 1.74
CA LYS A 111 -9.42 11.30 1.28
C LYS A 111 -8.04 11.42 0.63
N MET A 112 -7.32 10.31 0.51
CA MET A 112 -6.04 10.27 -0.19
C MET A 112 -6.27 10.12 -1.69
N VAL A 113 -5.50 10.84 -2.49
CA VAL A 113 -5.45 10.66 -3.94
C VAL A 113 -4.27 9.76 -4.26
N ILE A 114 -4.49 8.68 -5.02
CA ILE A 114 -3.41 7.84 -5.57
C ILE A 114 -3.43 8.03 -7.08
N GLN A 115 -2.34 8.55 -7.64
CA GLN A 115 -2.23 8.82 -9.07
C GLN A 115 -0.82 8.56 -9.59
N ASP A 116 -0.71 8.32 -10.89
CA ASP A 116 0.59 8.13 -11.57
C ASP A 116 1.41 7.00 -10.92
N VAL A 117 0.76 5.87 -10.63
CA VAL A 117 1.42 4.67 -10.09
C VAL A 117 1.66 3.66 -11.19
N VAL A 118 2.88 3.14 -11.28
CA VAL A 118 3.27 2.13 -12.28
C VAL A 118 3.87 0.92 -11.58
N PHE A 119 3.34 -0.26 -11.88
CA PHE A 119 3.95 -1.55 -11.57
C PHE A 119 4.36 -2.20 -12.89
N LYS A 120 5.66 -2.45 -13.10
CA LYS A 120 6.16 -3.05 -14.35
C LYS A 120 7.33 -3.99 -14.11
N ASN A 121 7.51 -4.92 -15.05
CA ASN A 121 8.61 -5.88 -15.07
C ASN A 121 8.72 -6.71 -13.76
N PHE A 122 7.59 -7.24 -13.29
CA PHE A 122 7.57 -8.20 -12.18
C PHE A 122 7.78 -9.60 -12.72
N VAL A 123 8.66 -10.37 -12.07
CA VAL A 123 8.93 -11.78 -12.40
C VAL A 123 8.95 -12.62 -11.14
N GLY A 124 8.59 -13.90 -11.26
CA GLY A 124 8.64 -14.85 -10.15
C GLY A 124 7.30 -15.51 -9.85
N VAL A 125 7.16 -16.02 -8.63
CA VAL A 125 6.01 -16.85 -8.20
C VAL A 125 5.56 -16.41 -6.82
N ALA A 126 4.28 -16.07 -6.68
CA ALA A 126 3.65 -15.76 -5.40
C ALA A 126 3.47 -17.02 -4.53
N SER A 127 3.19 -16.83 -3.24
CA SER A 127 2.85 -17.91 -2.32
C SER A 127 1.49 -18.53 -2.68
N LYS A 128 1.18 -19.69 -2.10
CA LYS A 128 -0.13 -20.36 -2.31
C LYS A 128 -1.25 -19.76 -1.47
N LYS A 129 -0.98 -18.78 -0.61
CA LYS A 129 -1.95 -18.30 0.39
C LYS A 129 -3.20 -17.68 -0.23
N HIS A 130 -3.06 -17.02 -1.38
CA HIS A 130 -4.14 -16.31 -2.06
C HIS A 130 -4.48 -16.89 -3.43
N ASP A 131 -3.98 -18.08 -3.77
CA ASP A 131 -4.18 -18.78 -5.05
C ASP A 131 -5.67 -18.77 -5.49
N PRO A 132 -6.01 -18.32 -6.71
CA PRO A 132 -5.13 -17.90 -7.82
C PRO A 132 -4.81 -16.41 -7.90
N LYS A 133 -5.11 -15.63 -6.86
CA LYS A 133 -4.84 -14.20 -6.83
C LYS A 133 -3.37 -13.95 -6.47
N VAL A 134 -2.67 -13.26 -7.35
CA VAL A 134 -1.26 -12.84 -7.16
C VAL A 134 -1.11 -11.39 -6.69
N GLY A 135 -2.19 -10.62 -6.70
CA GLY A 135 -2.19 -9.24 -6.26
C GLY A 135 -3.61 -8.72 -6.04
N THR A 136 -3.71 -7.56 -5.41
CA THR A 136 -4.98 -6.93 -5.05
C THR A 136 -4.92 -5.41 -5.23
N LEU A 137 -6.00 -4.85 -5.77
CA LEU A 137 -6.22 -3.41 -5.95
C LEU A 137 -7.61 -3.10 -5.41
N VAL A 138 -7.70 -2.49 -4.24
CA VAL A 138 -8.97 -2.25 -3.49
C VAL A 138 -9.08 -0.82 -3.03
#